data_AF-I0K6W0-F1
#
_entry.id   AF-I0K6W0-F1
#
_cell.length_a   1.000
_cell.length_b   1.000
_cell.length_c   1.000
_cell.angle_alpha   90.00
_cell.angle_beta   90.00
_cell.angle_gamma   90.00
#
_symmetry.space_group_name_H-M   'P 1'
#
loop_
_entity.id
_entity.type
_entity.pdbx_description
1 polymer ?
#
loop_
_entity_poly.entity_id
_entity_poly.type
_entity_poly.pdbx_seq_one_letter_code
_entity_poly.pdbx_strand_id
1 'polypeptide(L)'
;MTTDQTEALEAVVSEVSSQPDPTTLATIPAAELEAISATDQQLARLLTEAERIAALGVPKTQAEADLVHDFTMVAVKVRTDAEKLAKKIAAPFKAQYDAIKAEGERIGEEARKAEALTRPLKTVWDDADKERKRQIAEARAAEERAKAARTLERASALHALGVLSQAGYYVYGEIRIEAIELTTLPDEEWNTLYGQVEAAHAEQKRKDEEFAEQLRRDVEAEKKRQQDEAAALKRQQDELLDGRLALRIDKLVGMGAYEEDEFHIVYDRVWTITDKAELRACSDGTFNQMVVDLDAYKVRAAERILEKAEQYRIKGETIKRRTEQLTSLGFALEGGKWAYPDYDKTIPNSGLEYWREDSQFDSFVSEFTNWKTEQANAAKQAEADEKARKKADKERTQRLAKDKNLLHKFALSIGNLAFPEPENDESKALLIEFNARRVALAEEFIERIRTL
;
A
#
# COMPACT_ATOMS: atom_id res chain seq x y z
N MET A 1 -21.13 25.07 14.46
CA MET A 1 -20.28 25.49 13.33
C MET A 1 -20.66 26.93 13.02
N THR A 2 -19.73 27.74 12.51
CA THR A 2 -19.90 29.20 12.43
C THR A 2 -20.68 29.62 11.18
N THR A 3 -21.25 30.83 11.22
CA THR A 3 -21.96 31.51 10.13
C THR A 3 -21.17 31.58 8.82
N ASP A 4 -19.84 31.54 8.90
CA ASP A 4 -18.92 31.65 7.75
C ASP A 4 -19.13 30.56 6.68
N GLN A 5 -19.61 29.36 7.06
CA GLN A 5 -19.84 28.28 6.08
C GLN A 5 -21.17 28.44 5.33
N THR A 6 -22.17 29.05 5.94
CA THR A 6 -23.45 29.35 5.29
C THR A 6 -23.30 30.52 4.31
N GLU A 7 -22.57 31.57 4.70
CA GLU A 7 -22.26 32.72 3.83
C GLU A 7 -21.47 32.30 2.58
N ALA A 8 -20.55 31.34 2.69
CA ALA A 8 -19.81 30.80 1.54
C ALA A 8 -20.71 30.07 0.52
N LEU A 9 -21.79 29.43 0.97
CA LEU A 9 -22.80 28.79 0.12
C LEU A 9 -23.76 29.81 -0.50
N GLU A 10 -24.19 30.82 0.26
CA GLU A 10 -25.06 31.89 -0.25
C GLU A 10 -24.33 32.81 -1.25
N ALA A 11 -23.03 33.05 -1.09
CA ALA A 11 -22.22 33.84 -2.03
C ALA A 11 -22.23 33.23 -3.45
N VAL A 12 -22.08 31.90 -3.56
CA VAL A 12 -22.15 31.17 -4.84
C VAL A 12 -23.54 31.26 -5.49
N VAL A 13 -24.60 31.41 -4.69
CA VAL A 13 -25.98 31.54 -5.19
C VAL A 13 -26.30 32.99 -5.60
N SER A 14 -25.68 33.99 -4.95
CA SER A 14 -25.91 35.42 -5.21
C SER A 14 -25.38 35.87 -6.58
N GLU A 15 -24.17 35.43 -6.97
CA GLU A 15 -23.57 35.79 -8.27
C GLU A 15 -24.33 35.26 -9.50
N VAL A 16 -25.20 34.26 -9.33
CA VAL A 16 -25.97 33.64 -10.42
C VAL A 16 -27.27 34.41 -10.76
N SER A 17 -27.64 35.43 -9.98
CA SER A 17 -29.03 35.96 -9.97
C SER A 17 -29.24 37.41 -10.46
N SER A 18 -28.26 38.09 -11.06
CA SER A 18 -28.39 39.51 -11.48
C SER A 18 -27.97 39.81 -12.93
N GLN A 19 -28.96 40.10 -13.80
CA GLN A 19 -28.80 40.74 -15.13
C GLN A 19 -29.10 42.26 -15.02
N PRO A 20 -28.67 43.16 -15.94
CA PRO A 20 -29.25 43.33 -17.31
C PRO A 20 -28.16 43.73 -18.36
N ASP A 21 -28.37 44.19 -19.61
CA ASP A 21 -29.55 44.40 -20.50
C ASP A 21 -29.09 44.29 -21.99
N PRO A 22 -29.96 44.12 -23.01
CA PRO A 22 -29.53 43.72 -24.36
C PRO A 22 -29.42 44.87 -25.40
N THR A 23 -28.38 44.88 -26.24
CA THR A 23 -28.52 45.39 -27.62
C THR A 23 -27.47 44.84 -28.61
N THR A 24 -27.95 44.56 -29.82
CA THR A 24 -27.21 44.35 -31.09
C THR A 24 -26.30 43.12 -31.26
N LEU A 25 -26.68 42.31 -32.25
CA LEU A 25 -26.03 41.09 -32.74
C LEU A 25 -24.64 41.34 -33.36
N ALA A 26 -23.58 41.01 -32.63
CA ALA A 26 -22.34 40.48 -33.19
C ALA A 26 -21.61 39.69 -32.10
N THR A 27 -21.30 38.42 -32.37
CA THR A 27 -20.80 37.43 -31.39
C THR A 27 -21.86 37.02 -30.35
N ILE A 28 -21.83 35.75 -29.91
CA ILE A 28 -22.46 35.39 -28.62
C ILE A 28 -21.73 36.23 -27.56
N PRO A 29 -22.40 36.96 -26.66
CA PRO A 29 -21.72 37.80 -25.69
C PRO A 29 -20.72 36.97 -24.90
N ALA A 30 -19.48 37.43 -24.79
CA ALA A 30 -18.44 36.74 -24.02
C ALA A 30 -18.95 36.44 -22.59
N ALA A 31 -19.70 37.37 -22.00
CA ALA A 31 -20.36 37.22 -20.69
C ALA A 31 -21.36 36.04 -20.57
N GLU A 32 -22.05 35.64 -21.65
CA GLU A 32 -22.98 34.50 -21.62
C GLU A 32 -22.25 33.15 -21.74
N LEU A 33 -21.17 33.10 -22.54
CA LEU A 33 -20.24 31.98 -22.57
C LEU A 33 -19.37 31.90 -21.30
N GLU A 34 -19.01 33.04 -20.71
CA GLU A 34 -18.36 33.15 -19.40
C GLU A 34 -19.31 32.73 -18.28
N ALA A 35 -20.62 32.99 -18.35
CA ALA A 35 -21.57 32.46 -17.37
C ALA A 35 -21.61 30.92 -17.42
N ILE A 36 -21.57 30.32 -18.62
CA ILE A 36 -21.48 28.87 -18.79
C ILE A 36 -20.11 28.34 -18.32
N SER A 37 -19.01 29.00 -18.66
CA SER A 37 -17.63 28.63 -18.23
C SER A 37 -17.37 28.84 -16.73
N ALA A 38 -18.01 29.83 -16.10
CA ALA A 38 -18.03 30.02 -14.66
C ALA A 38 -18.87 28.94 -13.98
N THR A 39 -19.98 28.52 -14.61
CA THR A 39 -20.75 27.35 -14.17
C THR A 39 -19.90 26.09 -14.18
N ASP A 40 -18.98 25.90 -15.13
CA ASP A 40 -18.02 24.78 -15.13
C ASP A 40 -17.02 24.81 -13.97
N GLN A 41 -16.43 25.97 -13.69
CA GLN A 41 -15.52 26.11 -12.52
C GLN A 41 -16.27 25.91 -11.20
N GLN A 42 -17.54 26.33 -11.14
CA GLN A 42 -18.42 26.06 -10.00
C GLN A 42 -18.85 24.59 -9.95
N LEU A 43 -19.01 23.89 -11.08
CA LEU A 43 -19.32 22.46 -11.17
C LEU A 43 -18.17 21.60 -10.64
N ALA A 44 -16.92 21.92 -11.00
CA ALA A 44 -15.75 21.24 -10.47
C ALA A 44 -15.63 21.40 -8.94
N ARG A 45 -15.98 22.58 -8.41
CA ARG A 45 -16.08 22.82 -6.95
C ARG A 45 -17.23 22.04 -6.33
N LEU A 46 -18.40 22.01 -6.97
CA LEU A 46 -19.60 21.30 -6.52
C LEU A 46 -19.39 19.77 -6.51
N LEU A 47 -18.63 19.21 -7.46
CA LEU A 47 -18.21 17.81 -7.42
C LEU A 47 -17.19 17.54 -6.30
N THR A 48 -16.13 18.35 -6.20
CA THR A 48 -15.13 18.24 -5.12
C THR A 48 -15.78 18.30 -3.73
N GLU A 49 -16.75 19.20 -3.54
CA GLU A 49 -17.45 19.36 -2.26
C GLU A 49 -18.47 18.24 -2.01
N ALA A 50 -19.12 17.70 -3.06
CA ALA A 50 -19.95 16.50 -2.96
C ALA A 50 -19.12 15.28 -2.53
N GLU A 51 -17.92 15.11 -3.10
CA GLU A 51 -16.97 14.05 -2.71
C GLU A 51 -16.48 14.25 -1.27
N ARG A 52 -16.16 15.49 -0.87
CA ARG A 52 -15.78 15.83 0.50
C ARG A 52 -16.89 15.48 1.50
N ILE A 53 -18.13 15.82 1.19
CA ILE A 53 -19.30 15.50 2.04
C ILE A 53 -19.56 13.99 2.04
N ALA A 54 -19.47 13.32 0.89
CA ALA A 54 -19.64 11.87 0.82
C ALA A 54 -18.57 11.10 1.61
N ALA A 55 -17.34 11.61 1.66
CA ALA A 55 -16.25 11.05 2.46
C ALA A 55 -16.47 11.14 3.98
N LEU A 56 -17.35 12.02 4.47
CA LEU A 56 -17.77 12.04 5.88
C LEU A 56 -18.68 10.85 6.24
N GLY A 57 -19.29 10.21 5.23
CA GLY A 57 -20.17 9.06 5.38
C GLY A 57 -21.59 9.43 5.81
N VAL A 58 -22.30 8.46 6.39
CA VAL A 58 -23.67 8.67 6.90
C VAL A 58 -23.62 9.69 8.07
N PRO A 59 -24.48 10.73 8.06
CA PRO A 59 -24.57 11.69 9.16
C PRO A 59 -24.72 11.02 10.53
N LYS A 60 -24.06 11.57 11.54
CA LYS A 60 -24.14 11.14 12.94
C LYS A 60 -24.83 12.19 13.82
N THR A 61 -24.87 13.44 13.35
CA THR A 61 -25.50 14.57 14.03
C THR A 61 -26.52 15.26 13.11
N GLN A 62 -27.46 15.99 13.72
CA GLN A 62 -28.44 16.77 12.94
C GLN A 62 -27.76 17.81 12.04
N ALA A 63 -26.70 18.48 12.51
CA ALA A 63 -25.98 19.48 11.73
C ALA A 63 -25.27 18.89 10.49
N GLU A 64 -24.78 17.65 10.58
CA GLU A 64 -24.24 16.92 9.41
C GLU A 64 -25.36 16.51 8.44
N ALA A 65 -26.53 16.15 8.96
CA ALA A 65 -27.68 15.80 8.13
C ALA A 65 -28.28 17.02 7.41
N ASP A 66 -28.35 18.16 8.09
CA ASP A 66 -28.76 19.45 7.53
C ASP A 66 -27.78 19.87 6.41
N LEU A 67 -26.46 19.78 6.66
CA LEU A 67 -25.44 20.03 5.63
C LEU A 67 -25.58 19.11 4.40
N VAL A 68 -25.77 17.80 4.60
CA VAL A 68 -26.03 16.85 3.50
C VAL A 68 -27.32 17.18 2.77
N HIS A 69 -28.37 17.58 3.49
CA HIS A 69 -29.66 17.97 2.89
C HIS A 69 -29.51 19.22 2.02
N ASP A 70 -28.98 20.30 2.57
CA ASP A 70 -28.82 21.58 1.90
C ASP A 70 -27.95 21.43 0.66
N PHE A 71 -26.83 20.71 0.77
CA PHE A 71 -25.95 20.43 -0.36
C PHE A 71 -26.64 19.57 -1.45
N THR A 72 -27.40 18.54 -1.05
CA THR A 72 -28.21 17.75 -2.01
C THR A 72 -29.21 18.65 -2.75
N MET A 73 -29.84 19.59 -2.05
CA MET A 73 -30.78 20.54 -2.66
C MET A 73 -30.11 21.53 -3.60
N VAL A 74 -28.89 22.00 -3.29
CA VAL A 74 -28.07 22.83 -4.19
C VAL A 74 -27.74 22.06 -5.47
N ALA A 75 -27.26 20.81 -5.38
CA ALA A 75 -26.98 19.98 -6.55
C ALA A 75 -28.22 19.73 -7.43
N VAL A 76 -29.38 19.44 -6.80
CA VAL A 76 -30.66 19.30 -7.51
C VAL A 76 -31.07 20.61 -8.19
N LYS A 77 -30.91 21.76 -7.50
CA LYS A 77 -31.23 23.08 -8.04
C LYS A 77 -30.38 23.40 -9.27
N VAL A 78 -29.05 23.31 -9.16
CA VAL A 78 -28.10 23.54 -10.28
C VAL A 78 -28.45 22.66 -11.48
N ARG A 79 -28.69 21.36 -11.27
CA ARG A 79 -29.13 20.44 -12.33
C ARG A 79 -30.39 20.94 -13.05
N THR A 80 -31.42 21.34 -12.30
CA THR A 80 -32.70 21.78 -12.90
C THR A 80 -32.65 23.18 -13.50
N ASP A 81 -31.81 24.06 -12.98
CA ASP A 81 -31.72 25.45 -13.45
C ASP A 81 -30.79 25.57 -14.65
N ALA A 82 -29.72 24.76 -14.75
CA ALA A 82 -28.90 24.65 -15.96
C ALA A 82 -29.72 24.24 -17.20
N GLU A 83 -30.55 23.20 -17.07
CA GLU A 83 -31.41 22.72 -18.17
C GLU A 83 -32.44 23.79 -18.60
N LYS A 84 -33.03 24.52 -17.64
CA LYS A 84 -33.96 25.64 -17.91
C LYS A 84 -33.24 26.82 -18.56
N LEU A 85 -32.06 27.19 -18.06
CA LEU A 85 -31.26 28.31 -18.53
C LEU A 85 -30.80 28.05 -19.98
N ALA A 86 -30.25 26.87 -20.24
CA ALA A 86 -29.88 26.46 -21.59
C ALA A 86 -31.07 26.46 -22.57
N LYS A 87 -32.24 25.94 -22.16
CA LYS A 87 -33.47 26.03 -22.98
C LYS A 87 -33.92 27.47 -23.24
N LYS A 88 -33.78 28.37 -22.25
CA LYS A 88 -34.13 29.79 -22.36
C LYS A 88 -33.16 30.56 -23.28
N ILE A 89 -31.85 30.32 -23.14
CA ILE A 89 -30.79 30.93 -23.96
C ILE A 89 -30.82 30.36 -25.39
N ALA A 90 -31.09 29.07 -25.56
CA ALA A 90 -31.16 28.44 -26.89
C ALA A 90 -32.35 28.94 -27.72
N ALA A 91 -33.49 29.24 -27.10
CA ALA A 91 -34.76 29.53 -27.78
C ALA A 91 -34.71 30.59 -28.91
N PRO A 92 -33.95 31.70 -28.82
CA PRO A 92 -33.83 32.67 -29.92
C PRO A 92 -32.89 32.22 -31.06
N PHE A 93 -31.96 31.28 -30.81
CA PHE A 93 -30.83 30.98 -31.68
C PHE A 93 -30.99 29.63 -32.39
N LYS A 94 -31.96 29.53 -33.31
CA LYS A 94 -32.36 28.29 -33.99
C LYS A 94 -31.22 27.46 -34.61
N ALA A 95 -30.11 28.06 -35.03
CA ALA A 95 -28.96 27.36 -35.62
C ALA A 95 -27.91 26.87 -34.59
N GLN A 96 -27.96 27.39 -33.36
CA GLN A 96 -27.07 27.03 -32.25
C GLN A 96 -27.82 26.34 -31.10
N TYR A 97 -29.14 26.19 -31.24
CA TYR A 97 -30.07 25.65 -30.25
C TYR A 97 -29.59 24.32 -29.68
N ASP A 98 -29.23 23.37 -30.55
CA ASP A 98 -28.81 22.03 -30.14
C ASP A 98 -27.47 22.03 -29.40
N ALA A 99 -26.55 22.94 -29.76
CA ALA A 99 -25.26 23.07 -29.08
C ALA A 99 -25.41 23.67 -27.67
N ILE A 100 -26.16 24.76 -27.54
CA ILE A 100 -26.44 25.41 -26.25
C ILE A 100 -27.24 24.47 -25.33
N LYS A 101 -28.18 23.71 -25.90
CA LYS A 101 -28.96 22.70 -25.18
C LYS A 101 -28.08 21.53 -24.72
N ALA A 102 -27.22 21.00 -25.58
CA ALA A 102 -26.29 19.92 -25.22
C ALA A 102 -25.33 20.34 -24.07
N GLU A 103 -24.90 21.59 -24.05
CA GLU A 103 -24.06 22.14 -22.98
C GLU A 103 -24.81 22.18 -21.64
N GLY A 104 -26.06 22.64 -21.63
CA GLY A 104 -26.92 22.59 -20.44
C GLY A 104 -27.26 21.17 -19.99
N GLU A 105 -27.37 20.23 -20.92
CA GLU A 105 -27.56 18.80 -20.63
C GLU A 105 -26.29 18.21 -19.97
N ARG A 106 -25.08 18.53 -20.47
CA ARG A 106 -23.80 18.13 -19.85
C ARG A 106 -23.67 18.67 -18.42
N ILE A 107 -23.93 19.95 -18.21
CA ILE A 107 -23.89 20.59 -16.88
C ILE A 107 -24.91 19.92 -15.94
N GLY A 108 -26.11 19.60 -16.45
CA GLY A 108 -27.11 18.84 -15.72
C GLY A 108 -26.65 17.43 -15.34
N GLU A 109 -25.96 16.71 -16.22
CA GLU A 109 -25.41 15.38 -15.93
C GLU A 109 -24.29 15.41 -14.89
N GLU A 110 -23.44 16.43 -14.90
CA GLU A 110 -22.39 16.59 -13.89
C GLU A 110 -22.95 17.00 -12.52
N ALA A 111 -23.91 17.93 -12.47
CA ALA A 111 -24.64 18.22 -11.22
C ALA A 111 -25.41 17.00 -10.68
N ARG A 112 -25.93 16.13 -11.56
CA ARG A 112 -26.53 14.83 -11.18
C ARG A 112 -25.52 13.87 -10.55
N LYS A 113 -24.23 13.92 -10.90
CA LYS A 113 -23.19 13.09 -10.23
C LYS A 113 -23.01 13.54 -8.76
N ALA A 114 -22.96 14.86 -8.50
CA ALA A 114 -22.91 15.40 -7.14
C ALA A 114 -24.17 15.07 -6.30
N GLU A 115 -25.35 15.13 -6.91
CA GLU A 115 -26.59 14.64 -6.28
C GLU A 115 -26.50 13.13 -5.96
N ALA A 116 -25.97 12.32 -6.88
CA ALA A 116 -25.88 10.87 -6.69
C ALA A 116 -24.95 10.46 -5.54
N LEU A 117 -23.93 11.27 -5.23
CA LEU A 117 -23.03 11.06 -4.09
C LEU A 117 -23.70 11.37 -2.73
N THR A 118 -24.53 12.41 -2.67
CA THR A 118 -25.06 12.96 -1.41
C THR A 118 -26.47 12.49 -1.07
N ARG A 119 -27.32 12.25 -2.08
CA ARG A 119 -28.70 11.79 -1.93
C ARG A 119 -28.86 10.47 -1.15
N PRO A 120 -28.03 9.43 -1.34
CA PRO A 120 -28.15 8.19 -0.57
C PRO A 120 -27.94 8.41 0.94
N LEU A 121 -26.97 9.26 1.30
CA LEU A 121 -26.67 9.59 2.70
C LEU A 121 -27.85 10.32 3.36
N LYS A 122 -28.49 11.23 2.63
CA LYS A 122 -29.73 11.88 3.06
C LYS A 122 -30.85 10.86 3.30
N THR A 123 -31.08 9.93 2.36
CA THR A 123 -32.14 8.92 2.49
C THR A 123 -31.93 7.99 3.69
N VAL A 124 -30.69 7.54 3.92
CA VAL A 124 -30.36 6.71 5.09
C VAL A 124 -30.65 7.44 6.41
N TRP A 125 -30.33 8.74 6.50
CA TRP A 125 -30.66 9.54 7.69
C TRP A 125 -32.18 9.79 7.83
N ASP A 126 -32.86 10.19 6.75
CA ASP A 126 -34.30 10.43 6.74
C ASP A 126 -35.09 9.20 7.22
N ASP A 127 -34.66 7.98 6.84
CA ASP A 127 -35.32 6.74 7.25
C ASP A 127 -34.97 6.33 8.70
N ALA A 128 -33.73 6.55 9.14
CA ALA A 128 -33.34 6.36 10.54
C ALA A 128 -34.07 7.32 11.50
N ASP A 129 -34.26 8.58 11.11
CA ASP A 129 -35.02 9.57 11.90
C ASP A 129 -36.53 9.27 11.93
N LYS A 130 -37.13 8.82 10.82
CA LYS A 130 -38.52 8.32 10.81
C LYS A 130 -38.71 7.16 11.78
N GLU A 131 -37.82 6.17 11.75
CA GLU A 131 -37.91 5.00 12.62
C GLU A 131 -37.69 5.38 14.09
N ARG A 132 -36.73 6.26 14.39
CA ARG A 132 -36.56 6.85 15.73
C ARG A 132 -37.82 7.59 16.21
N LYS A 133 -38.44 8.41 15.35
CA LYS A 133 -39.70 9.12 15.67
C LYS A 133 -40.85 8.15 15.91
N ARG A 134 -40.94 7.07 15.14
CA ARG A 134 -41.89 5.98 15.33
C ARG A 134 -41.71 5.30 16.69
N GLN A 135 -40.48 4.90 17.04
CA GLN A 135 -40.17 4.29 18.33
C GLN A 135 -40.51 5.20 19.51
N ILE A 136 -40.25 6.51 19.41
CA ILE A 136 -40.66 7.49 20.43
C ILE A 136 -42.19 7.58 20.54
N ALA A 137 -42.92 7.54 19.43
CA ALA A 137 -44.38 7.55 19.43
C ALA A 137 -44.98 6.25 20.02
N GLU A 138 -44.43 5.09 19.66
CA GLU A 138 -44.83 3.78 20.20
C GLU A 138 -44.52 3.68 21.71
N ALA A 139 -43.37 4.18 22.16
CA ALA A 139 -43.02 4.25 23.58
C ALA A 139 -43.97 5.16 24.38
N ARG A 140 -44.34 6.34 23.84
CA ARG A 140 -45.35 7.22 24.46
C ARG A 140 -46.72 6.56 24.53
N ALA A 141 -47.16 5.91 23.45
CA ALA A 141 -48.43 5.18 23.43
C ALA A 141 -48.44 4.00 24.42
N ALA A 142 -47.30 3.30 24.61
CA ALA A 142 -47.15 2.29 25.63
C ALA A 142 -47.20 2.88 27.05
N GLU A 143 -46.58 4.03 27.29
CA GLU A 143 -46.64 4.74 28.58
C GLU A 143 -48.07 5.21 28.91
N GLU A 144 -48.81 5.75 27.93
CA GLU A 144 -50.21 6.12 28.10
C GLU A 144 -51.11 4.91 28.36
N ARG A 145 -50.92 3.80 27.64
CA ARG A 145 -51.62 2.52 27.94
C ARG A 145 -51.31 2.02 29.35
N ALA A 146 -50.06 2.11 29.81
CA ALA A 146 -49.68 1.73 31.16
C ALA A 146 -50.28 2.67 32.23
N LYS A 147 -50.37 3.98 31.96
CA LYS A 147 -51.07 4.95 32.84
C LYS A 147 -52.57 4.68 32.89
N ALA A 148 -53.20 4.39 31.75
CA ALA A 148 -54.61 4.01 31.67
C ALA A 148 -54.89 2.70 32.44
N ALA A 149 -54.06 1.67 32.24
CA ALA A 149 -54.17 0.41 32.97
C ALA A 149 -54.04 0.59 34.49
N ARG A 150 -53.04 1.34 34.97
CA ARG A 150 -52.89 1.69 36.40
C ARG A 150 -54.05 2.52 36.96
N THR A 151 -54.70 3.31 36.11
CA THR A 151 -55.89 4.11 36.51
C THR A 151 -57.11 3.20 36.63
N LEU A 152 -57.28 2.25 35.70
CA LEU A 152 -58.31 1.23 35.75
C LEU A 152 -58.12 0.28 36.94
N GLU A 153 -56.88 -0.13 37.23
CA GLU A 153 -56.50 -0.94 38.39
C GLU A 153 -56.79 -0.22 39.72
N ARG A 154 -56.51 1.08 39.80
CA ARG A 154 -56.91 1.90 40.96
C ARG A 154 -58.43 2.02 41.08
N ALA A 155 -59.15 2.20 39.97
CA ALA A 155 -60.60 2.30 39.98
C ALA A 155 -61.26 0.98 40.40
N SER A 156 -60.77 -0.17 39.91
CA SER A 156 -61.27 -1.49 40.30
C SER A 156 -60.88 -1.85 41.74
N ALA A 157 -59.69 -1.46 42.22
CA ALA A 157 -59.32 -1.62 43.63
C ALA A 157 -60.22 -0.79 44.56
N LEU A 158 -60.57 0.45 44.19
CA LEU A 158 -61.53 1.28 44.94
C LEU A 158 -62.95 0.67 44.94
N HIS A 159 -63.35 0.06 43.83
CA HIS A 159 -64.63 -0.66 43.73
C HIS A 159 -64.64 -1.92 44.60
N ALA A 160 -63.56 -2.70 44.60
CA ALA A 160 -63.40 -3.92 45.40
C ALA A 160 -63.29 -3.65 46.92
N LEU A 161 -62.82 -2.47 47.32
CA LEU A 161 -62.76 -2.01 48.72
C LEU A 161 -64.12 -1.53 49.28
N GLY A 162 -65.22 -1.66 48.53
CA GLY A 162 -66.58 -1.39 49.03
C GLY A 162 -66.97 0.09 49.15
N VAL A 163 -66.11 1.02 48.72
CA VAL A 163 -66.36 2.48 48.81
C VAL A 163 -67.52 2.95 47.92
N LEU A 164 -68.02 2.09 47.02
CA LEU A 164 -69.14 2.36 46.12
C LEU A 164 -70.41 1.52 46.41
N SER A 165 -70.66 1.13 47.66
CA SER A 165 -71.94 0.52 48.06
C SER A 165 -73.03 1.50 48.51
N GLN A 166 -72.78 2.83 48.49
CA GLN A 166 -73.79 3.86 48.84
C GLN A 166 -73.76 5.14 47.96
N ALA A 167 -73.28 5.06 46.71
CA ALA A 167 -73.32 6.20 45.78
C ALA A 167 -73.54 5.77 44.32
N GLY A 168 -74.71 5.19 44.04
CA GLY A 168 -75.18 5.01 42.65
C GLY A 168 -75.64 6.35 42.05
N TYR A 169 -75.12 6.68 40.87
CA TYR A 169 -75.57 7.77 39.99
C TYR A 169 -75.61 9.20 40.58
N TYR A 170 -74.47 9.91 40.47
CA TYR A 170 -74.43 11.38 40.44
C TYR A 170 -73.60 11.89 39.24
N VAL A 171 -74.00 11.48 38.04
CA VAL A 171 -73.63 12.13 36.78
C VAL A 171 -74.92 12.26 35.96
N TYR A 172 -75.30 13.50 35.63
CA TYR A 172 -76.57 13.95 35.03
C TYR A 172 -77.81 14.02 35.95
N GLY A 173 -78.27 15.26 36.20
CA GLY A 173 -79.70 15.58 36.35
C GLY A 173 -80.28 15.58 37.76
N GLU A 174 -80.93 16.69 38.11
CA GLU A 174 -81.65 16.89 39.37
C GLU A 174 -82.87 15.96 39.50
N ILE A 175 -82.89 15.06 40.48
CA ILE A 175 -84.13 14.56 41.10
C ILE A 175 -83.94 14.49 42.61
N ARG A 176 -84.90 15.06 43.35
CA ARG A 176 -85.00 14.98 44.81
C ARG A 176 -85.94 13.81 45.15
N ILE A 177 -85.44 12.74 45.76
CA ILE A 177 -86.28 11.62 46.19
C ILE A 177 -86.80 11.92 47.60
N GLU A 178 -88.06 12.36 47.68
CA GLU A 178 -88.79 12.49 48.94
C GLU A 178 -89.56 11.17 49.21
N ALA A 179 -89.30 10.57 50.38
CA ALA A 179 -89.98 9.41 50.98
C ALA A 179 -90.19 8.16 50.08
N ILE A 180 -89.32 7.16 50.25
CA ILE A 180 -89.66 5.77 49.88
C ILE A 180 -90.51 5.19 51.03
N GLU A 181 -91.80 4.95 50.77
CA GLU A 181 -92.62 4.12 51.66
C GLU A 181 -92.12 2.67 51.58
N LEU A 182 -91.49 2.19 52.67
CA LEU A 182 -91.13 0.79 52.82
C LEU A 182 -92.38 -0.03 53.16
N THR A 183 -93.09 -0.46 52.12
CA THR A 183 -94.03 -1.59 52.23
C THR A 183 -93.22 -2.86 52.52
N THR A 184 -93.37 -3.39 53.72
CA THR A 184 -92.69 -4.63 54.13
C THR A 184 -93.26 -5.83 53.39
N LEU A 185 -92.52 -6.34 52.41
CA LEU A 185 -92.77 -7.66 51.82
C LEU A 185 -92.68 -8.74 52.92
N PRO A 186 -93.49 -9.80 52.87
CA PRO A 186 -93.40 -10.92 53.82
C PRO A 186 -92.03 -11.60 53.79
N ASP A 187 -91.61 -12.16 54.93
CA ASP A 187 -90.29 -12.80 55.10
C ASP A 187 -90.02 -13.92 54.08
N GLU A 188 -91.05 -14.61 53.58
CA GLU A 188 -90.93 -15.65 52.55
C GLU A 188 -90.47 -15.09 51.18
N GLU A 189 -90.95 -13.90 50.81
CA GLU A 189 -90.54 -13.23 49.56
C GLU A 189 -89.13 -12.66 49.67
N TRP A 190 -88.76 -12.13 50.84
CA TRP A 190 -87.38 -11.73 51.15
C TRP A 190 -86.39 -12.88 51.08
N ASN A 191 -86.70 -14.03 51.70
CA ASN A 191 -85.85 -15.22 51.62
C ASN A 191 -85.69 -15.73 50.18
N THR A 192 -86.76 -15.65 49.37
CA THR A 192 -86.73 -16.04 47.96
C THR A 192 -85.82 -15.12 47.13
N LEU A 193 -85.93 -13.80 47.33
CA LEU A 193 -85.06 -12.82 46.66
C LEU A 193 -83.59 -12.96 47.11
N TYR A 194 -83.35 -13.17 48.40
CA TYR A 194 -81.99 -13.33 48.94
C TYR A 194 -81.32 -14.59 48.38
N GLY A 195 -82.02 -15.73 48.34
CA GLY A 195 -81.52 -16.97 47.76
C GLY A 195 -81.23 -16.87 46.25
N GLN A 196 -82.01 -16.07 45.50
CA GLN A 196 -81.72 -15.78 44.08
C GLN A 196 -80.46 -14.92 43.92
N VAL A 197 -80.25 -13.93 44.79
CA VAL A 197 -79.04 -13.10 44.79
C VAL A 197 -77.82 -13.91 45.18
N GLU A 198 -77.87 -14.75 46.22
CA GLU A 198 -76.76 -15.64 46.60
C GLU A 198 -76.40 -16.64 45.49
N ALA A 199 -77.41 -17.25 44.85
CA ALA A 199 -77.19 -18.15 43.71
C ALA A 199 -76.51 -17.42 42.53
N ALA A 200 -76.98 -16.23 42.17
CA ALA A 200 -76.36 -15.40 41.14
C ALA A 200 -74.94 -14.99 41.51
N HIS A 201 -74.68 -14.63 42.77
CA HIS A 201 -73.36 -14.23 43.24
C HIS A 201 -72.35 -15.40 43.29
N ALA A 202 -72.83 -16.61 43.59
CA ALA A 202 -72.05 -17.83 43.53
C ALA A 202 -71.74 -18.25 42.08
N GLU A 203 -72.69 -18.09 41.16
CA GLU A 203 -72.47 -18.34 39.73
C GLU A 203 -71.50 -17.32 39.11
N GLN A 204 -71.66 -16.03 39.44
CA GLN A 204 -70.74 -14.96 39.06
C GLN A 204 -69.31 -15.27 39.53
N LYS A 205 -69.15 -15.64 40.81
CA LYS A 205 -67.84 -15.98 41.38
C LYS A 205 -67.17 -17.16 40.68
N ARG A 206 -67.93 -18.20 40.29
CA ARG A 206 -67.38 -19.32 39.50
C ARG A 206 -66.91 -18.88 38.11
N LYS A 207 -67.68 -18.02 37.42
CA LYS A 207 -67.27 -17.46 36.12
C LYS A 207 -66.03 -16.58 36.24
N ASP A 208 -65.91 -15.80 37.31
CA ASP A 208 -64.73 -14.97 37.58
C ASP A 208 -63.49 -15.83 37.92
N GLU A 209 -63.66 -16.93 38.67
CA GLU A 209 -62.61 -17.91 38.96
C GLU A 209 -62.16 -18.68 37.70
N GLU A 210 -63.09 -19.13 36.86
CA GLU A 210 -62.80 -19.77 35.57
C GLU A 210 -62.09 -18.81 34.61
N PHE A 211 -62.54 -17.56 34.50
CA PHE A 211 -61.89 -16.52 33.70
C PHE A 211 -60.48 -16.19 34.21
N ALA A 212 -60.30 -16.09 35.53
CA ALA A 212 -58.99 -15.86 36.14
C ALA A 212 -58.02 -17.03 35.93
N GLU A 213 -58.49 -18.28 35.98
CA GLU A 213 -57.66 -19.45 35.67
C GLU A 213 -57.30 -19.52 34.18
N GLN A 214 -58.25 -19.22 33.29
CA GLN A 214 -57.99 -19.17 31.86
C GLN A 214 -56.99 -18.07 31.48
N LEU A 215 -57.15 -16.86 32.05
CA LEU A 215 -56.20 -15.76 31.87
C LEU A 215 -54.78 -16.11 32.36
N ARG A 216 -54.65 -16.88 33.44
CA ARG A 216 -53.34 -17.39 33.90
C ARG A 216 -52.71 -18.33 32.89
N ARG A 217 -53.48 -19.30 32.36
CA ARG A 217 -53.01 -20.24 31.33
C ARG A 217 -52.60 -19.52 30.04
N ASP A 218 -53.36 -18.52 29.62
CA ASP A 218 -53.05 -17.71 28.43
C ASP A 218 -51.77 -16.87 28.64
N VAL A 219 -51.57 -16.27 29.82
CA VAL A 219 -50.34 -15.53 30.17
C VAL A 219 -49.11 -16.45 30.26
N GLU A 220 -49.25 -17.67 30.79
CA GLU A 220 -48.17 -18.67 30.80
C GLU A 220 -47.82 -19.16 29.39
N ALA A 221 -48.83 -19.43 28.55
CA ALA A 221 -48.65 -19.81 27.16
C ALA A 221 -47.96 -18.70 26.35
N GLU A 222 -48.35 -17.45 26.54
CA GLU A 222 -47.77 -16.31 25.83
C GLU A 222 -46.34 -16.01 26.30
N LYS A 223 -46.05 -16.11 27.61
CA LYS A 223 -44.66 -16.07 28.13
C LYS A 223 -43.80 -17.16 27.50
N LYS A 224 -44.33 -18.38 27.36
CA LYS A 224 -43.60 -19.49 26.75
C LYS A 224 -43.32 -19.22 25.26
N ARG A 225 -44.30 -18.73 24.50
CA ARG A 225 -44.09 -18.31 23.10
C ARG A 225 -43.00 -17.24 22.98
N GLN A 226 -43.04 -16.20 23.80
CA GLN A 226 -42.01 -15.14 23.80
C GLN A 226 -40.61 -15.67 24.13
N GLN A 227 -40.51 -16.66 25.04
CA GLN A 227 -39.23 -17.33 25.34
C GLN A 227 -38.75 -18.22 24.18
N ASP A 228 -39.65 -18.99 23.55
CA ASP A 228 -39.34 -19.85 22.40
C ASP A 228 -38.95 -19.01 21.17
N GLU A 229 -39.63 -17.88 20.91
CA GLU A 229 -39.29 -16.91 19.87
C GLU A 229 -37.94 -16.22 20.12
N ALA A 230 -37.68 -15.75 21.35
CA ALA A 230 -36.38 -15.18 21.70
C ALA A 230 -35.23 -16.20 21.56
N ALA A 231 -35.48 -17.47 21.91
CA ALA A 231 -34.52 -18.56 21.72
C ALA A 231 -34.29 -18.88 20.23
N ALA A 232 -35.34 -18.85 19.40
CA ALA A 232 -35.24 -19.05 17.96
C ALA A 232 -34.47 -17.90 17.27
N LEU A 233 -34.76 -16.64 17.61
CA LEU A 233 -34.03 -15.47 17.12
C LEU A 233 -32.55 -15.51 17.54
N LYS A 234 -32.26 -15.94 18.77
CA LYS A 234 -30.87 -16.11 19.22
C LYS A 234 -30.15 -17.19 18.40
N ARG A 235 -30.77 -18.34 18.13
CA ARG A 235 -30.19 -19.38 17.26
C ARG A 235 -29.91 -18.86 15.85
N GLN A 236 -30.84 -18.12 15.25
CA GLN A 236 -30.61 -17.50 13.95
C GLN A 236 -29.46 -16.49 13.96
N GLN A 237 -29.31 -15.70 15.03
CA GLN A 237 -28.14 -14.82 15.19
C GLN A 237 -26.82 -15.61 15.32
N ASP A 238 -26.80 -16.69 16.11
CA ASP A 238 -25.62 -17.54 16.26
C ASP A 238 -25.25 -18.23 14.94
N GLU A 239 -26.23 -18.77 14.20
CA GLU A 239 -26.04 -19.36 12.86
C GLU A 239 -25.49 -18.34 11.84
N LEU A 240 -26.00 -17.10 11.84
CA LEU A 240 -25.47 -16.03 10.98
C LEU A 240 -24.05 -15.61 11.36
N LEU A 241 -23.71 -15.58 12.66
CA LEU A 241 -22.37 -15.28 13.14
C LEU A 241 -21.38 -16.39 12.78
N ASP A 242 -21.78 -17.66 12.86
CA ASP A 242 -20.95 -18.79 12.47
C ASP A 242 -20.80 -18.90 10.94
N GLY A 243 -21.84 -18.60 10.17
CA GLY A 243 -21.74 -18.44 8.70
C GLY A 243 -20.78 -17.31 8.31
N ARG A 244 -20.83 -16.16 9.01
CA ARG A 244 -19.87 -15.06 8.80
C ARG A 244 -18.44 -15.47 9.18
N LEU A 245 -18.27 -16.21 10.27
CA LEU A 245 -16.96 -16.73 10.70
C LEU A 245 -16.38 -17.68 9.65
N ALA A 246 -17.18 -18.60 9.10
CA ALA A 246 -16.75 -19.53 8.05
C ALA A 246 -16.27 -18.78 6.80
N LEU A 247 -17.01 -17.77 6.32
CA LEU A 247 -16.59 -16.93 5.18
C LEU A 247 -15.31 -16.14 5.46
N ARG A 248 -15.11 -15.66 6.69
CA ARG A 248 -13.87 -14.99 7.10
C ARG A 248 -12.68 -15.94 7.13
N ILE A 249 -12.88 -17.17 7.62
CA ILE A 249 -11.87 -18.23 7.62
C ILE A 249 -11.49 -18.59 6.19
N ASP A 250 -12.46 -18.93 5.32
CA ASP A 250 -12.21 -19.27 3.91
C ASP A 250 -11.43 -18.16 3.18
N LYS A 251 -11.78 -16.90 3.42
CA LYS A 251 -11.05 -15.75 2.87
C LYS A 251 -9.58 -15.71 3.33
N LEU A 252 -9.29 -16.04 4.59
CA LEU A 252 -7.92 -16.09 5.12
C LEU A 252 -7.15 -17.34 4.66
N VAL A 253 -7.83 -18.48 4.51
CA VAL A 253 -7.28 -19.74 3.93
C VAL A 253 -6.89 -19.52 2.47
N GLY A 254 -7.77 -18.93 1.66
CA GLY A 254 -7.46 -18.54 0.28
C GLY A 254 -6.34 -17.50 0.18
N MET A 255 -6.09 -16.76 1.27
CA MET A 255 -4.93 -15.89 1.42
C MET A 255 -3.72 -16.57 2.09
N GLY A 256 -3.73 -17.89 2.30
CA GLY A 256 -2.59 -18.62 2.88
C GLY A 256 -2.17 -18.09 4.26
N ALA A 257 -3.10 -17.49 5.01
CA ALA A 257 -2.89 -16.97 6.35
C ALA A 257 -3.51 -17.88 7.42
N TYR A 258 -4.23 -18.94 7.02
CA TYR A 258 -5.02 -19.77 7.92
C TYR A 258 -4.91 -21.25 7.51
N GLU A 259 -4.61 -22.10 8.48
CA GLU A 259 -4.77 -23.56 8.43
C GLU A 259 -5.65 -23.99 9.61
N GLU A 260 -6.40 -25.09 9.47
CA GLU A 260 -7.52 -25.38 10.37
C GLU A 260 -7.13 -25.86 11.79
N ASP A 261 -5.93 -26.43 11.95
CA ASP A 261 -5.48 -27.12 13.17
C ASP A 261 -4.27 -26.48 13.90
N GLU A 262 -3.44 -25.65 13.24
CA GLU A 262 -2.34 -24.90 13.89
C GLU A 262 -2.45 -23.40 13.57
N PHE A 263 -3.04 -22.63 14.48
CA PHE A 263 -3.23 -21.20 14.30
C PHE A 263 -1.96 -20.42 14.65
N HIS A 264 -1.40 -19.68 13.70
CA HIS A 264 -0.62 -18.45 13.96
C HIS A 264 -0.73 -17.51 12.74
N ILE A 265 -1.72 -16.59 12.72
CA ILE A 265 -1.62 -15.36 11.90
C ILE A 265 -0.59 -14.46 12.59
N VAL A 266 0.68 -14.82 12.43
CA VAL A 266 1.83 -14.07 12.91
C VAL A 266 2.57 -13.54 11.69
N TYR A 267 1.97 -12.52 11.08
CA TYR A 267 2.78 -11.46 10.53
C TYR A 267 3.15 -10.56 11.70
N ASP A 268 4.31 -10.85 12.31
CA ASP A 268 4.95 -10.22 13.49
C ASP A 268 5.18 -8.68 13.40
N ARG A 269 4.50 -8.02 12.47
CA ARG A 269 4.58 -6.60 12.11
C ARG A 269 3.26 -5.97 11.65
N VAL A 270 2.15 -6.73 11.56
CA VAL A 270 0.92 -6.24 10.89
C VAL A 270 -0.33 -6.50 11.73
N TRP A 271 -0.72 -7.76 11.93
CA TRP A 271 -1.89 -8.15 12.72
C TRP A 271 -1.59 -9.45 13.47
N THR A 272 -2.12 -9.54 14.69
CA THR A 272 -2.10 -10.75 15.51
C THR A 272 -3.55 -11.07 15.88
N ILE A 273 -4.07 -12.16 15.33
CA ILE A 273 -5.25 -12.86 15.83
C ILE A 273 -4.74 -14.23 16.27
N THR A 274 -5.26 -14.74 17.37
CA THR A 274 -4.78 -15.99 18.00
C THR A 274 -5.82 -17.11 18.01
N ASP A 275 -7.12 -16.79 17.93
CA ASP A 275 -8.17 -17.79 17.91
C ASP A 275 -9.41 -17.44 17.05
N LYS A 276 -10.34 -18.40 16.95
CA LYS A 276 -11.61 -18.27 16.23
C LYS A 276 -12.61 -17.31 16.91
N ALA A 277 -12.50 -17.08 18.22
CA ALA A 277 -13.40 -16.21 18.99
C ALA A 277 -13.08 -14.71 18.77
N GLU A 278 -11.80 -14.35 18.76
CA GLU A 278 -11.32 -13.03 18.36
C GLU A 278 -11.78 -12.70 16.93
N LEU A 279 -11.65 -13.67 16.00
CA LEU A 279 -12.11 -13.52 14.62
C LEU A 279 -13.65 -13.42 14.49
N ARG A 280 -14.43 -14.09 15.36
CA ARG A 280 -15.91 -13.98 15.41
C ARG A 280 -16.35 -12.61 15.94
N ALA A 281 -15.68 -12.10 16.97
CA ALA A 281 -15.95 -10.81 17.60
C ALA A 281 -15.47 -9.60 16.79
N CYS A 282 -14.48 -9.79 15.91
CA CYS A 282 -13.92 -8.76 15.05
C CYS A 282 -14.99 -8.01 14.22
N SER A 283 -14.88 -6.68 14.13
CA SER A 283 -15.79 -5.86 13.30
C SER A 283 -15.53 -6.08 11.81
N ASP A 284 -16.53 -5.87 10.95
CA ASP A 284 -16.33 -6.04 9.50
C ASP A 284 -15.32 -5.03 8.93
N GLY A 285 -15.26 -3.82 9.49
CA GLY A 285 -14.22 -2.83 9.13
C GLY A 285 -12.81 -3.28 9.51
N THR A 286 -12.64 -3.83 10.72
CA THR A 286 -11.35 -4.36 11.19
C THR A 286 -10.91 -5.57 10.36
N PHE A 287 -11.84 -6.49 10.06
CA PHE A 287 -11.55 -7.66 9.21
C PHE A 287 -11.14 -7.25 7.79
N ASN A 288 -11.87 -6.30 7.17
CA ASN A 288 -11.54 -5.81 5.84
C ASN A 288 -10.19 -5.10 5.80
N GLN A 289 -9.85 -4.29 6.82
CA GLN A 289 -8.53 -3.66 6.90
C GLN A 289 -7.42 -4.70 7.03
N MET A 290 -7.59 -5.72 7.89
CA MET A 290 -6.64 -6.83 7.99
C MET A 290 -6.44 -7.54 6.65
N VAL A 291 -7.51 -7.81 5.89
CA VAL A 291 -7.41 -8.39 4.54
C VAL A 291 -6.61 -7.50 3.58
N VAL A 292 -6.86 -6.19 3.58
CA VAL A 292 -6.09 -5.22 2.76
C VAL A 292 -4.60 -5.22 3.15
N ASP A 293 -4.29 -5.21 4.44
CA ASP A 293 -2.91 -5.17 4.93
C ASP A 293 -2.15 -6.47 4.64
N LEU A 294 -2.83 -7.63 4.73
CA LEU A 294 -2.30 -8.94 4.36
C LEU A 294 -1.95 -9.01 2.86
N ASP A 295 -2.83 -8.51 1.99
CA ASP A 295 -2.58 -8.50 0.54
C ASP A 295 -1.43 -7.54 0.18
N ALA A 296 -1.43 -6.33 0.77
CA ALA A 296 -0.32 -5.38 0.63
C ALA A 296 1.00 -5.89 1.22
N TYR A 297 0.97 -6.77 2.23
CA TYR A 297 2.17 -7.47 2.70
C TYR A 297 2.65 -8.50 1.66
N LYS A 298 1.74 -9.33 1.11
CA LYS A 298 2.09 -10.33 0.09
C LYS A 298 2.75 -9.73 -1.13
N VAL A 299 2.20 -8.63 -1.66
CA VAL A 299 2.79 -7.91 -2.79
C VAL A 299 4.22 -7.48 -2.47
N ARG A 300 4.43 -6.80 -1.32
CA ARG A 300 5.77 -6.38 -0.86
C ARG A 300 6.73 -7.53 -0.57
N ALA A 301 6.22 -8.70 -0.15
CA ALA A 301 7.03 -9.90 0.04
C ALA A 301 7.46 -10.50 -1.30
N ALA A 302 6.56 -10.57 -2.29
CA ALA A 302 6.86 -11.00 -3.65
C ALA A 302 7.85 -10.05 -4.34
N GLU A 303 7.66 -8.74 -4.22
CA GLU A 303 8.61 -7.72 -4.71
C GLU A 303 10.01 -7.93 -4.14
N ARG A 304 10.15 -8.16 -2.82
CA ARG A 304 11.45 -8.46 -2.19
C ARG A 304 12.07 -9.78 -2.65
N ILE A 305 11.27 -10.77 -3.01
CA ILE A 305 11.77 -12.04 -3.57
C ILE A 305 12.30 -11.79 -4.99
N LEU A 306 11.57 -11.03 -5.81
CA LEU A 306 11.99 -10.63 -7.16
C LEU A 306 13.25 -9.75 -7.12
N GLU A 307 13.31 -8.76 -6.22
CA GLU A 307 14.49 -7.91 -6.02
C GLU A 307 15.72 -8.73 -5.62
N LYS A 308 15.58 -9.69 -4.69
CA LYS A 308 16.66 -10.61 -4.34
C LYS A 308 17.06 -11.51 -5.51
N ALA A 309 16.09 -12.04 -6.26
CA ALA A 309 16.37 -12.87 -7.43
C ALA A 309 17.14 -12.08 -8.51
N GLU A 310 16.77 -10.82 -8.75
CA GLU A 310 17.46 -9.93 -9.66
C GLU A 310 18.86 -9.55 -9.17
N GLN A 311 19.03 -9.28 -7.87
CA GLN A 311 20.36 -9.10 -7.26
C GLN A 311 21.24 -10.34 -7.42
N TYR A 312 20.69 -11.56 -7.30
CA TYR A 312 21.42 -12.80 -7.58
C TYR A 312 21.73 -12.98 -9.07
N ARG A 313 20.83 -12.60 -9.98
CA ARG A 313 21.06 -12.60 -11.43
C ARG A 313 22.23 -11.68 -11.81
N ILE A 314 22.18 -10.43 -11.35
CA ILE A 314 23.24 -9.43 -11.58
C ILE A 314 24.57 -9.93 -11.02
N LYS A 315 24.61 -10.47 -9.79
CA LYS A 315 25.83 -11.07 -9.22
C LYS A 315 26.36 -12.23 -10.06
N GLY A 316 25.49 -13.13 -10.51
CA GLY A 316 25.86 -14.25 -11.38
C GLY A 316 26.47 -13.80 -12.72
N GLU A 317 25.88 -12.77 -13.34
CA GLU A 317 26.42 -12.16 -14.56
C GLU A 317 27.75 -11.45 -14.32
N THR A 318 27.91 -10.74 -13.20
CA THR A 318 29.19 -10.12 -12.80
C THR A 318 30.27 -11.17 -12.59
N ILE A 319 29.99 -12.25 -11.85
CA ILE A 319 30.95 -13.35 -11.61
C ILE A 319 31.34 -14.01 -12.93
N LYS A 320 30.36 -14.28 -13.82
CA LYS A 320 30.61 -14.84 -15.14
C LYS A 320 31.52 -13.95 -15.99
N ARG A 321 31.23 -12.64 -16.08
CA ARG A 321 32.06 -11.66 -16.80
C ARG A 321 33.50 -11.61 -16.25
N ARG A 322 33.66 -11.55 -14.92
CA ARG A 322 34.98 -11.55 -14.25
C ARG A 322 35.75 -12.85 -14.50
N THR A 323 35.07 -14.00 -14.49
CA THR A 323 35.61 -15.33 -14.82
C THR A 323 36.10 -15.39 -16.27
N GLU A 324 35.30 -14.93 -17.23
CA GLU A 324 35.66 -14.87 -18.65
C GLU A 324 36.88 -13.96 -18.90
N GLN A 325 36.92 -12.79 -18.23
CA GLN A 325 38.07 -11.88 -18.28
C GLN A 325 39.34 -12.53 -17.72
N LEU A 326 39.31 -13.14 -16.53
CA LEU A 326 40.47 -13.86 -15.98
C LEU A 326 40.93 -15.01 -16.87
N THR A 327 40.00 -15.80 -17.41
CA THR A 327 40.30 -16.90 -18.32
C THR A 327 40.97 -16.39 -19.61
N SER A 328 40.50 -15.30 -20.19
CA SER A 328 41.10 -14.71 -21.40
C SER A 328 42.48 -14.07 -21.16
N LEU A 329 42.76 -13.62 -19.93
CA LEU A 329 44.10 -13.20 -19.49
C LEU A 329 45.06 -14.39 -19.23
N GLY A 330 44.53 -15.62 -19.24
CA GLY A 330 45.28 -16.86 -19.05
C GLY A 330 45.36 -17.34 -17.60
N PHE A 331 44.55 -16.80 -16.69
CA PHE A 331 44.44 -17.34 -15.32
C PHE A 331 43.67 -18.66 -15.34
N ALA A 332 44.13 -19.63 -14.53
CA ALA A 332 43.45 -20.89 -14.29
C ALA A 332 42.92 -20.95 -12.85
N LEU A 333 41.81 -21.67 -12.64
CA LEU A 333 41.24 -21.92 -11.32
C LEU A 333 41.86 -23.19 -10.71
N GLU A 334 42.77 -23.01 -9.75
CA GLU A 334 43.51 -24.08 -9.08
C GLU A 334 43.31 -24.01 -7.57
N GLY A 335 42.92 -25.12 -6.93
CA GLY A 335 42.74 -25.17 -5.48
C GLY A 335 41.73 -24.15 -4.91
N GLY A 336 40.76 -23.70 -5.71
CA GLY A 336 39.81 -22.65 -5.33
C GLY A 336 40.34 -21.22 -5.45
N LYS A 337 41.47 -21.01 -6.13
CA LYS A 337 42.03 -19.68 -6.43
C LYS A 337 42.36 -19.54 -7.92
N TRP A 338 42.13 -18.37 -8.48
CA TRP A 338 42.64 -17.97 -9.78
C TRP A 338 44.11 -17.61 -9.66
N ALA A 339 44.96 -18.30 -10.42
CA ALA A 339 46.40 -18.11 -10.49
C ALA A 339 46.85 -17.97 -11.96
N TYR A 340 47.95 -17.26 -12.19
CA TYR A 340 48.61 -17.14 -13.48
C TYR A 340 50.08 -17.55 -13.32
N PRO A 341 50.69 -18.33 -14.25
CA PRO A 341 52.08 -18.74 -14.15
C PRO A 341 53.05 -17.56 -13.96
N ASP A 342 53.97 -17.68 -13.01
CA ASP A 342 54.98 -16.65 -12.69
C ASP A 342 54.41 -15.29 -12.20
N TYR A 343 53.13 -15.22 -11.79
CA TYR A 343 52.53 -14.04 -11.17
C TYR A 343 52.07 -14.33 -9.73
N ASP A 344 52.74 -13.71 -8.76
CA ASP A 344 52.58 -14.02 -7.32
C ASP A 344 51.18 -13.71 -6.74
N LYS A 345 50.37 -12.86 -7.39
CA LYS A 345 49.04 -12.48 -6.91
C LYS A 345 47.99 -13.50 -7.37
N THR A 346 47.41 -14.22 -6.41
CA THR A 346 46.26 -15.11 -6.61
C THR A 346 44.96 -14.49 -6.10
N ILE A 347 43.84 -14.79 -6.75
CA ILE A 347 42.49 -14.32 -6.34
C ILE A 347 41.69 -15.53 -5.85
N PRO A 348 41.20 -15.59 -4.60
CA PRO A 348 40.30 -16.68 -4.20
C PRO A 348 39.01 -16.65 -5.03
N ASN A 349 38.44 -17.79 -5.37
CA ASN A 349 37.25 -17.85 -6.23
C ASN A 349 36.04 -17.13 -5.62
N SER A 350 35.86 -17.23 -4.30
CA SER A 350 34.89 -16.42 -3.54
C SER A 350 35.19 -14.92 -3.56
N GLY A 351 36.47 -14.52 -3.77
CA GLY A 351 36.90 -13.14 -3.96
C GLY A 351 36.25 -12.46 -5.16
N LEU A 352 35.85 -13.22 -6.19
CA LEU A 352 35.07 -12.69 -7.32
C LEU A 352 33.71 -12.14 -6.90
N GLU A 353 33.14 -12.62 -5.79
CA GLU A 353 31.90 -12.12 -5.19
C GLU A 353 32.15 -10.97 -4.19
N TYR A 354 33.33 -10.94 -3.55
CA TYR A 354 33.64 -10.01 -2.46
C TYR A 354 34.23 -8.66 -2.89
N TRP A 355 34.69 -8.51 -4.14
CA TRP A 355 34.96 -7.19 -4.70
C TRP A 355 33.65 -6.41 -4.85
N ARG A 356 33.39 -5.57 -3.84
CA ARG A 356 32.16 -4.76 -3.68
C ARG A 356 31.95 -3.76 -4.82
N GLU A 357 33.01 -3.42 -5.54
CA GLU A 357 33.01 -2.51 -6.67
C GLU A 357 33.80 -3.13 -7.83
N ASP A 358 33.37 -2.87 -9.07
CA ASP A 358 34.13 -3.28 -10.26
C ASP A 358 35.51 -2.62 -10.34
N SER A 359 35.66 -1.41 -9.76
CA SER A 359 36.92 -0.65 -9.64
C SER A 359 38.09 -1.48 -9.10
N GLN A 360 37.82 -2.37 -8.13
CA GLN A 360 38.84 -3.23 -7.51
C GLN A 360 39.33 -4.32 -8.46
N PHE A 361 38.43 -4.90 -9.26
CA PHE A 361 38.80 -5.88 -10.27
C PHE A 361 39.52 -5.23 -11.46
N ASP A 362 39.02 -4.10 -11.94
CA ASP A 362 39.61 -3.38 -13.07
C ASP A 362 41.02 -2.88 -12.72
N SER A 363 41.27 -2.48 -11.47
CA SER A 363 42.62 -2.17 -10.97
C SER A 363 43.53 -3.41 -11.00
N PHE A 364 43.07 -4.58 -10.56
CA PHE A 364 43.84 -5.83 -10.65
C PHE A 364 44.18 -6.20 -12.10
N VAL A 365 43.20 -6.11 -13.00
CA VAL A 365 43.38 -6.40 -14.44
C VAL A 365 44.38 -5.42 -15.06
N SER A 366 44.31 -4.14 -14.70
CA SER A 366 45.25 -3.10 -15.14
C SER A 366 46.68 -3.38 -14.64
N GLU A 367 46.84 -3.68 -13.34
CA GLU A 367 48.14 -4.06 -12.75
C GLU A 367 48.77 -5.27 -13.44
N PHE A 368 47.99 -6.33 -13.69
CA PHE A 368 48.46 -7.51 -14.40
C PHE A 368 48.87 -7.21 -15.86
N THR A 369 48.09 -6.36 -16.55
CA THR A 369 48.36 -5.98 -17.95
C THR A 369 49.62 -5.11 -18.06
N ASN A 370 49.87 -4.24 -17.08
CA ASN A 370 51.11 -3.48 -16.97
C ASN A 370 52.31 -4.40 -16.71
N TRP A 371 52.22 -5.33 -15.74
CA TRP A 371 53.26 -6.32 -15.47
C TRP A 371 53.59 -7.20 -16.70
N LYS A 372 52.57 -7.67 -17.43
CA LYS A 372 52.73 -8.37 -18.72
C LYS A 372 53.52 -7.54 -19.74
N THR A 373 53.25 -6.24 -19.80
CA THR A 373 53.91 -5.31 -20.71
C THR A 373 55.36 -5.06 -20.30
N GLU A 374 55.64 -4.92 -19.00
CA GLU A 374 56.99 -4.82 -18.44
C GLU A 374 57.83 -6.08 -18.75
N GLN A 375 57.27 -7.28 -18.54
CA GLN A 375 57.92 -8.55 -18.90
C GLN A 375 58.24 -8.62 -20.40
N ALA A 376 57.28 -8.25 -21.26
CA ALA A 376 57.50 -8.23 -22.72
C ALA A 376 58.59 -7.22 -23.14
N ASN A 377 58.71 -6.09 -22.44
CA ASN A 377 59.75 -5.10 -22.70
C ASN A 377 61.12 -5.54 -22.17
N ALA A 378 61.17 -6.16 -20.98
CA ALA A 378 62.39 -6.74 -20.42
C ALA A 378 62.95 -7.85 -21.32
N ALA A 379 62.09 -8.73 -21.85
CA ALA A 379 62.48 -9.77 -22.80
C ALA A 379 63.07 -9.18 -24.11
N LYS A 380 62.46 -8.13 -24.66
CA LYS A 380 63.00 -7.41 -25.84
C LYS A 380 64.35 -6.76 -25.55
N GLN A 381 64.51 -6.16 -24.36
CA GLN A 381 65.78 -5.56 -23.96
C GLN A 381 66.87 -6.63 -23.80
N ALA A 382 66.56 -7.77 -23.17
CA ALA A 382 67.49 -8.88 -23.05
C ALA A 382 67.92 -9.45 -24.42
N GLU A 383 66.98 -9.58 -25.38
CA GLU A 383 67.31 -9.99 -26.76
C GLU A 383 68.19 -8.96 -27.49
N ALA A 384 67.94 -7.66 -27.27
CA ALA A 384 68.76 -6.58 -27.81
C ALA A 384 70.18 -6.57 -27.22
N ASP A 385 70.30 -6.76 -25.91
CA ASP A 385 71.58 -6.84 -25.19
C ASP A 385 72.37 -8.08 -25.57
N GLU A 386 71.72 -9.24 -25.79
CA GLU A 386 72.39 -10.44 -26.29
C GLU A 386 72.89 -10.26 -27.74
N LYS A 387 72.11 -9.61 -28.61
CA LYS A 387 72.54 -9.24 -29.97
C LYS A 387 73.71 -8.25 -29.92
N ALA A 388 73.69 -7.28 -29.00
CA ALA A 388 74.78 -6.32 -28.81
C ALA A 388 76.07 -7.02 -28.34
N ARG A 389 75.97 -7.94 -27.37
CA ARG A 389 77.11 -8.79 -26.93
C ARG A 389 77.68 -9.62 -28.09
N LYS A 390 76.83 -10.37 -28.81
CA LYS A 390 77.26 -11.17 -29.98
C LYS A 390 77.94 -10.33 -31.06
N LYS A 391 77.50 -9.08 -31.27
CA LYS A 391 78.18 -8.13 -32.18
C LYS A 391 79.54 -7.69 -31.63
N ALA A 392 79.61 -7.30 -30.36
CA ALA A 392 80.86 -6.88 -29.71
C ALA A 392 81.92 -8.00 -29.70
N ASP A 393 81.53 -9.25 -29.40
CA ASP A 393 82.42 -10.40 -29.43
C ASP A 393 82.92 -10.71 -30.86
N LYS A 394 82.05 -10.57 -31.86
CA LYS A 394 82.43 -10.72 -33.28
C LYS A 394 83.45 -9.65 -33.70
N GLU A 395 83.23 -8.39 -33.31
CA GLU A 395 84.17 -7.30 -33.57
C GLU A 395 85.51 -7.49 -32.83
N ARG A 396 85.49 -7.90 -31.56
CA ARG A 396 86.70 -8.25 -30.78
C ARG A 396 87.49 -9.37 -31.47
N THR A 397 86.80 -10.43 -31.90
CA THR A 397 87.41 -11.58 -32.60
C THR A 397 88.04 -11.16 -33.93
N GLN A 398 87.38 -10.28 -34.70
CA GLN A 398 87.93 -9.75 -35.95
C GLN A 398 89.18 -8.89 -35.74
N ARG A 399 89.21 -8.06 -34.68
CA ARG A 399 90.41 -7.28 -34.32
C ARG A 399 91.57 -8.21 -33.94
N LEU A 400 91.35 -9.15 -33.02
CA LEU A 400 92.36 -10.14 -32.61
C LEU A 400 92.92 -10.95 -33.80
N ALA A 401 92.09 -11.32 -34.77
CA ALA A 401 92.53 -12.00 -35.99
C ALA A 401 93.42 -11.10 -36.89
N LYS A 402 93.10 -9.80 -37.00
CA LYS A 402 93.93 -8.83 -37.71
C LYS A 402 95.27 -8.61 -37.01
N ASP A 403 95.26 -8.47 -35.69
CA ASP A 403 96.47 -8.21 -34.89
C ASP A 403 97.40 -9.42 -34.89
N LYS A 404 96.85 -10.64 -34.81
CA LYS A 404 97.61 -11.90 -34.99
C LYS A 404 98.26 -12.00 -36.38
N ASN A 405 97.58 -11.56 -37.44
CA ASN A 405 98.15 -11.51 -38.78
C ASN A 405 99.25 -10.44 -38.94
N LEU A 406 99.12 -9.29 -38.27
CA LEU A 406 100.16 -8.26 -38.22
C LEU A 406 101.40 -8.76 -37.46
N LEU A 407 101.22 -9.41 -36.31
CA LEU A 407 102.28 -10.09 -35.57
C LEU A 407 103.03 -11.11 -36.44
N HIS A 408 102.30 -11.99 -37.15
CA HIS A 408 102.92 -13.00 -38.00
C HIS A 408 103.76 -12.38 -39.12
N LYS A 409 103.29 -11.30 -39.76
CA LYS A 409 104.06 -10.54 -40.74
C LYS A 409 105.30 -9.87 -40.14
N PHE A 410 105.18 -9.28 -38.95
CA PHE A 410 106.30 -8.67 -38.23
C PHE A 410 107.39 -9.72 -37.90
N ALA A 411 107.00 -10.87 -37.35
CA ALA A 411 107.91 -11.98 -37.07
C ALA A 411 108.65 -12.47 -38.33
N LEU A 412 107.93 -12.63 -39.45
CA LEU A 412 108.54 -12.99 -40.75
C LEU A 412 109.51 -11.90 -41.25
N SER A 413 109.18 -10.62 -41.12
CA SER A 413 110.09 -9.52 -41.52
C SER A 413 111.37 -9.48 -40.69
N ILE A 414 111.30 -9.85 -39.41
CA ILE A 414 112.47 -9.94 -38.52
C ILE A 414 113.32 -11.17 -38.84
N GLY A 415 112.70 -12.31 -39.17
CA GLY A 415 113.40 -13.54 -39.55
C GLY A 415 114.22 -13.40 -40.84
N ASN A 416 113.79 -12.54 -41.77
CA ASN A 416 114.47 -12.29 -43.05
C ASN A 416 115.60 -11.24 -42.97
N LEU A 417 115.85 -10.63 -41.81
CA LEU A 417 117.02 -9.76 -41.61
C LEU A 417 118.28 -10.59 -41.38
N ALA A 418 118.87 -11.05 -42.49
CA ALA A 418 120.25 -11.55 -42.49
C ALA A 418 121.20 -10.36 -42.41
N PHE A 419 121.85 -10.17 -41.26
CA PHE A 419 122.95 -9.22 -41.12
C PHE A 419 124.20 -9.81 -41.77
N PRO A 420 125.00 -9.01 -42.51
CA PRO A 420 126.30 -9.48 -43.02
C PRO A 420 127.20 -9.88 -41.85
N GLU A 421 128.03 -10.91 -42.04
CA GLU A 421 128.95 -11.36 -40.99
C GLU A 421 129.93 -10.22 -40.61
N PRO A 422 130.07 -9.87 -39.33
CA PRO A 422 130.88 -8.72 -38.96
C PRO A 422 132.38 -9.04 -39.01
N GLU A 423 133.13 -8.21 -39.73
CA GLU A 423 134.56 -8.42 -40.00
C GLU A 423 135.46 -8.15 -38.78
N ASN A 424 134.96 -7.49 -37.73
CA ASN A 424 135.68 -7.22 -36.48
C ASN A 424 134.89 -7.62 -35.23
N ASP A 425 135.60 -7.81 -34.11
CA ASP A 425 135.02 -8.41 -32.90
C ASP A 425 134.08 -7.46 -32.13
N GLU A 426 134.28 -6.14 -32.21
CA GLU A 426 133.32 -5.15 -31.67
C GLU A 426 131.96 -5.25 -32.38
N SER A 427 131.96 -5.37 -33.71
CA SER A 427 130.72 -5.51 -34.49
C SER A 427 130.04 -6.86 -34.25
N LYS A 428 130.79 -7.92 -33.94
CA LYS A 428 130.22 -9.20 -33.48
C LYS A 428 129.57 -9.06 -32.10
N ALA A 429 130.21 -8.38 -31.16
CA ALA A 429 129.63 -8.12 -29.84
C ALA A 429 128.31 -7.33 -29.93
N LEU A 430 128.30 -6.25 -30.71
CA LEU A 430 127.09 -5.45 -30.96
C LEU A 430 125.98 -6.24 -31.66
N LEU A 431 126.32 -7.13 -32.62
CA LEU A 431 125.33 -8.01 -33.27
C LEU A 431 124.75 -9.05 -32.30
N ILE A 432 125.55 -9.57 -31.36
CA ILE A 432 125.09 -10.48 -30.31
C ILE A 432 124.15 -9.76 -29.33
N GLU A 433 124.53 -8.57 -28.83
CA GLU A 433 123.68 -7.77 -27.95
C GLU A 433 122.37 -7.36 -28.64
N PHE A 434 122.43 -6.93 -29.90
CA PHE A 434 121.26 -6.61 -30.70
C PHE A 434 120.31 -7.81 -30.83
N ASN A 435 120.84 -9.00 -31.14
CA ASN A 435 120.03 -10.21 -31.24
C ASN A 435 119.45 -10.64 -29.89
N ALA A 436 120.22 -10.56 -28.79
CA ALA A 436 119.72 -10.85 -27.45
C ALA A 436 118.59 -9.89 -27.04
N ARG A 437 118.75 -8.58 -27.29
CA ARG A 437 117.70 -7.59 -27.02
C ARG A 437 116.46 -7.79 -27.90
N ARG A 438 116.66 -8.21 -29.16
CA ARG A 438 115.58 -8.54 -30.11
C ARG A 438 114.75 -9.76 -29.64
N VAL A 439 115.39 -10.80 -29.10
CA VAL A 439 114.69 -11.96 -28.51
C VAL A 439 113.92 -11.54 -27.26
N ALA A 440 114.55 -10.82 -26.33
CA ALA A 440 113.89 -10.36 -25.10
C ALA A 440 112.65 -9.49 -25.37
N LEU A 441 112.71 -8.58 -26.36
CA LEU A 441 111.56 -7.77 -26.77
C LEU A 441 110.44 -8.59 -27.41
N ALA A 442 110.76 -9.68 -28.12
CA ALA A 442 109.75 -10.59 -28.67
C ALA A 442 109.05 -11.39 -27.57
N GLU A 443 109.79 -11.84 -26.55
CA GLU A 443 109.25 -12.55 -25.39
C GLU A 443 108.35 -11.64 -24.54
N GLU A 444 108.81 -10.43 -24.20
CA GLU A 444 108.01 -9.42 -23.46
C GLU A 444 106.68 -9.13 -24.18
N PHE A 445 106.69 -9.03 -25.51
CA PHE A 445 105.49 -8.79 -26.30
C PHE A 445 104.53 -9.99 -26.33
N ILE A 446 105.05 -11.22 -26.43
CA ILE A 446 104.25 -12.45 -26.39
C ILE A 446 103.57 -12.62 -25.02
N GLU A 447 104.28 -12.34 -23.94
CA GLU A 447 103.75 -12.44 -22.57
C GLU A 447 102.67 -11.38 -22.29
N ARG A 448 102.85 -10.17 -22.82
CA ARG A 448 101.86 -9.08 -22.78
C ARG A 448 100.60 -9.37 -23.62
N ILE A 449 100.69 -10.21 -24.64
CA ILE A 449 99.53 -10.72 -25.38
C ILE A 449 98.82 -11.86 -24.62
N ARG A 450 99.55 -12.73 -23.92
CA ARG A 450 98.95 -13.85 -23.14
C ARG A 450 98.15 -13.40 -21.92
N THR A 451 98.30 -12.15 -21.51
CA THR A 451 97.68 -11.54 -20.32
C THR A 451 96.48 -10.63 -20.64
N LEU A 452 96.05 -10.57 -21.93
CA LEU A 452 94.93 -9.77 -22.47
C LEU A 452 93.84 -10.65 -23.14
#